data_AF-A0A838Q8X3-F1
#
_entry.id   AF-A0A838Q8X3-F1
#
_cell.length_a   1.000
_cell.length_b   1.000
_cell.length_c   1.000
_cell.angle_alpha   90.00
_cell.angle_beta   90.00
_cell.angle_gamma   90.00
#
_symmetry.space_group_name_H-M   'P 1'
#
loop_
_entity.id
_entity.type
_entity.pdbx_description
1 polymer ?
#
loop_
_entity_poly.entity_id
_entity_poly.type
_entity_poly.pdbx_seq_one_letter_code
_entity_poly.pdbx_strand_id
1 'polypeptide(L)' 'MKEYDFVVIGSGIAGLSFALKAAKHGSVAVVTKRKGADSNT' A
#
# COMPACT_ATOMS: atom_id res chain seq x y z
N MET A 1 10.82 0.29 16.37
CA MET A 1 9.47 0.64 15.89
C MET A 1 9.61 1.01 14.41
N LYS A 2 8.66 0.65 13.54
CA LYS A 2 8.71 1.09 12.13
C LYS A 2 7.77 2.28 11.97
N GLU A 3 8.29 3.38 11.44
CA GLU A 3 7.55 4.61 11.17
C GLU A 3 7.36 4.77 9.67
N TYR A 4 6.20 5.30 9.28
CA TYR A 4 5.82 5.56 7.90
C TYR A 4 5.02 6.85 7.82
N ASP A 5 5.21 7.62 6.75
CA ASP A 5 4.48 8.87 6.51
C ASP A 5 3.03 8.60 6.10
N PHE A 6 2.79 7.46 5.42
CA PHE A 6 1.47 7.04 4.99
C PHE A 6 1.23 5.55 5.28
N VAL A 7 -0.02 5.21 5.61
CA VAL A 7 -0.48 3.82 5.75
C VAL A 7 -1.65 3.58 4.80
N VAL A 8 -1.51 2.57 3.95
CA VAL A 8 -2.54 2.13 3.00
C VAL A 8 -3.02 0.76 3.41
N ILE A 9 -4.32 0.64 3.70
CA ILE A 9 -4.94 -0.64 4.07
C ILE A 9 -5.64 -1.22 2.85
N GLY A 10 -5.10 -2.32 2.32
CA GLY A 10 -5.57 -3.04 1.14
C GLY A 10 -4.60 -2.98 -0.04
N SER A 11 -4.45 -4.12 -0.73
CA SER A 11 -3.56 -4.28 -1.89
C SER A 11 -4.32 -4.35 -3.23
N GLY A 12 -5.55 -3.87 -3.29
CA GLY A 12 -6.30 -3.74 -4.54
C GLY A 12 -5.78 -2.59 -5.42
N ILE A 13 -6.31 -2.49 -6.65
CA ILE A 13 -5.83 -1.52 -7.66
C ILE A 13 -5.87 -0.06 -7.18
N ALA A 14 -6.91 0.31 -6.41
CA ALA A 14 -7.03 1.64 -5.84
C ALA A 14 -5.97 1.90 -4.75
N GLY A 15 -5.77 0.94 -3.85
CA GLY A 15 -4.79 1.04 -2.76
C GLY A 15 -3.37 1.15 -3.30
N LEU A 16 -2.99 0.29 -4.24
CA LEU A 16 -1.67 0.33 -4.86
C LEU A 16 -1.45 1.58 -5.73
N SER A 17 -2.47 2.03 -6.46
CA SER A 17 -2.39 3.29 -7.23
C SER A 17 -2.16 4.50 -6.32
N PHE A 18 -2.83 4.54 -5.17
CA PHE A 18 -2.59 5.58 -4.17
C PHE A 18 -1.20 5.46 -3.55
N ALA A 19 -0.79 4.25 -3.14
CA ALA A 19 0.52 3.99 -2.54
C ALA A 19 1.66 4.44 -3.45
N LEU A 20 1.58 4.18 -4.76
CA LEU A 20 2.58 4.63 -5.74
C LEU A 20 2.67 6.16 -5.86
N LYS A 21 1.55 6.88 -5.72
CA LYS A 21 1.54 8.34 -5.72
C LYS A 21 2.09 8.90 -4.40
N ALA A 22 1.65 8.34 -3.26
CA ALA A 22 2.11 8.72 -1.92
C ALA A 22 3.61 8.46 -1.71
N ALA A 23 4.14 7.39 -2.32
CA ALA A 23 5.57 7.04 -2.27
C ALA A 23 6.50 8.11 -2.88
N LYS A 24 5.96 9.04 -3.68
CA LYS A 24 6.71 10.21 -4.17
C LYS A 24 6.89 11.30 -3.11
N HIS A 25 6.12 11.25 -2.03
CA HIS A 25 6.06 12.28 -0.99
C HIS A 25 6.52 11.79 0.37
N GLY A 26 6.70 10.46 0.56
CA GLY A 26 7.15 9.88 1.80
C GLY A 26 7.14 8.35 1.78
N SER A 27 7.52 7.77 2.91
CA SER A 27 7.48 6.33 3.14
C SER A 27 6.05 5.82 3.30
N VAL A 28 5.74 4.71 2.64
CA VAL A 28 4.38 4.13 2.63
C VAL A 28 4.41 2.71 3.16
N ALA A 29 3.59 2.40 4.15
CA ALA A 29 3.27 1.04 4.54
C ALA A 29 1.98 0.58 3.85
N VAL A 30 2.06 -0.47 3.04
CA VAL A 30 0.87 -1.15 2.51
C VAL A 30 0.58 -2.37 3.38
N VAL A 31 -0.58 -2.35 4.04
CA VAL A 31 -1.05 -3.43 4.92
C VAL A 31 -2.19 -4.15 4.24
N THR A 32 -2.03 -5.44 3.95
CA THR A 32 -3.08 -6.25 3.33
C THR A 32 -3.22 -7.59 4.03
N LYS A 33 -4.44 -8.12 4.05
CA LYS A 33 -4.77 -9.42 4.64
C LYS A 33 -4.38 -10.58 3.73
N ARG A 34 -4.27 -10.35 2.42
CA ARG A 34 -3.88 -11.37 1.42
C ARG A 34 -2.39 -11.25 1.12
N LYS A 35 -1.71 -12.35 0.79
CA LYS A 35 -0.33 -12.26 0.27
C LYS A 35 -0.36 -11.39 -0.99
N GLY A 36 0.61 -10.49 -1.18
CA GLY A 36 0.61 -9.44 -2.21
C GLY A 36 0.47 -9.89 -3.68
N ALA A 37 0.29 -11.19 -3.93
CA ALA A 37 0.04 -11.81 -5.22
C ALA A 37 -1.43 -12.23 -5.47
N ASP A 38 -2.33 -12.19 -4.47
CA ASP A 38 -3.76 -12.46 -4.69
C ASP A 38 -4.48 -11.19 -5.18
N SER A 39 -4.04 -10.69 -6.33
CA SER A 39 -4.84 -9.79 -7.16
C SER A 39 -5.59 -10.66 -8.16
N ASN A 40 -6.69 -11.28 -7.73
CA ASN A 40 -7.64 -11.81 -8.68
C ASN A 40 -8.33 -10.63 -9.38
N THR A 41 -8.48 -10.72 -10.70
CA THR A 41 -9.35 -9.84 -11.48
C THR A 41 -10.71 -9.69 -10.81
#